data_AF-A0AA44XU48-F1
#
_entry.id   AF-A0AA44XU48-F1
#
_cell.length_a   1.000
_cell.length_b   1.000
_cell.length_c   1.000
_cell.angle_alpha   90.00
_cell.angle_beta   90.00
_cell.angle_gamma   90.00
#
_symmetry.space_group_name_H-M   'P 1'
#
loop_
_entity.id
_entity.type
_entity.pdbx_description
1 polymer ?
#
loop_
_entity_poly.entity_id
_entity_poly.type
_entity_poly.pdbx_seq_one_letter_code
_entity_poly.pdbx_strand_id
1 'polypeptide(L)'
;MTLDEIREAIRRELESLRASGARRQELSLHACKRLFFDLGIRPSAANVRDLTQTGSASDIPKDIDHFWERIRAASKIKLDGAAIPKAVEEKAGALLTALYDEALKAAKESLDGDREQIRSSMIDAEQRLRDAAVRQETLEAALARSENRNDQLQARLTELEVQLASQSTHGSANEATLLATIARLEKELAATTGRVDAEQTQNAALRDRIDALQAELQQRTEHYAQQIKDAVAEAERRVKPMLVELDSLRSMASTYQSGLRDVQRKEFDFLQQLSAAKARADRLEEQLRSQSDELGRATRDANTLRASRGMSPEISALMRRLADAGQLDADAFSAIGTSLDHEVPVPSRCPRCDGEPELSHGDNGFEVSCPECDHASGFWPSRFEAATRFARD
;
A
#
# COMPACT_ATOMS: atom_id res chain seq x y z
N MET A 1 -7.77 -84.24 -99.54
CA MET A 1 -6.84 -83.73 -100.57
C MET A 1 -7.50 -82.56 -101.25
N THR A 2 -6.83 -81.41 -101.30
CA THR A 2 -7.31 -80.26 -102.05
C THR A 2 -7.31 -80.56 -103.56
N LEU A 3 -8.13 -79.85 -104.34
CA LEU A 3 -8.20 -80.00 -105.80
C LEU A 3 -6.83 -79.82 -106.48
N ASP A 4 -5.98 -78.99 -105.90
CA ASP A 4 -4.63 -78.71 -106.38
C ASP A 4 -3.63 -79.82 -106.04
N GLU A 5 -3.76 -80.47 -104.88
CA GLU A 5 -2.94 -81.65 -104.53
C GLU A 5 -3.17 -82.82 -105.50
N ILE A 6 -4.42 -83.03 -105.95
CA ILE A 6 -4.76 -84.07 -106.92
C ILE A 6 -4.14 -83.75 -108.29
N ARG A 7 -4.22 -82.49 -108.74
CA ARG A 7 -3.61 -82.05 -110.01
C ARG A 7 -2.10 -82.25 -110.00
N GLU A 8 -1.45 -81.97 -108.89
CA GLU A 8 0.01 -82.14 -108.76
C GLU A 8 0.43 -83.60 -108.68
N ALA A 9 -0.41 -84.48 -108.12
CA ALA A 9 -0.20 -85.92 -108.21
C ALA A 9 -0.31 -86.43 -109.66
N ILE A 10 -1.31 -85.96 -110.40
CA ILE A 10 -1.51 -86.32 -111.82
C ILE A 10 -0.32 -85.85 -112.68
N ARG A 11 0.22 -84.64 -112.43
CA ARG A 11 1.42 -84.16 -113.14
C ARG A 11 2.62 -85.07 -112.88
N ARG A 12 2.87 -85.46 -111.63
CA ARG A 12 3.96 -86.38 -111.27
C ARG A 12 3.81 -87.77 -111.89
N GLU A 13 2.57 -88.29 -111.99
CA GLU A 13 2.29 -89.54 -112.71
C GLU A 13 2.55 -89.40 -114.22
N LEU A 14 2.17 -88.29 -114.82
CA LEU A 14 2.44 -88.03 -116.24
C LEU A 14 3.94 -87.85 -116.51
N GLU A 15 4.67 -87.25 -115.58
CA GLU A 15 6.13 -87.13 -115.63
C GLU A 15 6.83 -88.49 -115.50
N SER A 16 6.37 -89.37 -114.60
CA SER A 16 6.92 -90.71 -114.47
C SER A 16 6.64 -91.57 -115.71
N LEU A 17 5.44 -91.48 -116.28
CA LEU A 17 5.09 -92.11 -117.55
C LEU A 17 5.93 -91.57 -118.72
N ARG A 18 6.21 -90.26 -118.72
CA ARG A 18 7.10 -89.65 -119.73
C ARG A 18 8.52 -90.17 -119.57
N ALA A 19 9.02 -90.30 -118.35
CA ALA A 19 10.35 -90.84 -118.06
C ALA A 19 10.48 -92.33 -118.41
N SER A 20 9.39 -93.11 -118.33
CA SER A 20 9.35 -94.51 -118.77
C SER A 20 9.14 -94.70 -120.28
N GLY A 21 9.13 -93.61 -121.06
CA GLY A 21 9.05 -93.65 -122.53
C GLY A 21 7.64 -93.73 -123.12
N ALA A 22 6.59 -93.38 -122.37
CA ALA A 22 5.22 -93.38 -122.86
C ALA A 22 5.03 -92.43 -124.06
N ARG A 23 4.21 -92.86 -125.03
CA ARG A 23 3.93 -92.04 -126.22
C ARG A 23 3.02 -90.87 -125.87
N ARG A 24 3.10 -89.79 -126.65
CA ARG A 24 2.28 -88.58 -126.47
C ARG A 24 0.77 -88.87 -126.39
N GLN A 25 0.26 -89.81 -127.19
CA GLN A 25 -1.14 -90.25 -127.13
C GLN A 25 -1.49 -90.95 -125.80
N GLU A 26 -0.56 -91.70 -125.22
CA GLU A 26 -0.77 -92.39 -123.94
C GLU A 26 -0.84 -91.40 -122.80
N LEU A 27 -0.01 -90.35 -122.84
CA LEU A 27 -0.04 -89.24 -121.87
C LEU A 27 -1.38 -88.46 -121.94
N SER A 28 -1.86 -88.13 -123.14
CA SER A 28 -3.14 -87.42 -123.32
C SER A 28 -4.33 -88.27 -122.88
N LEU A 29 -4.34 -89.57 -123.21
CA LEU A 29 -5.38 -90.50 -122.74
C LEU A 29 -5.32 -90.72 -121.22
N HIS A 30 -4.13 -90.79 -120.62
CA HIS A 30 -3.97 -90.90 -119.17
C HIS A 30 -4.49 -89.64 -118.46
N ALA A 31 -4.13 -88.45 -118.95
CA ALA A 31 -4.66 -87.19 -118.44
C ALA A 31 -6.19 -87.09 -118.56
N CYS A 32 -6.76 -87.52 -119.69
CA CYS A 32 -8.22 -87.55 -119.87
C CYS A 32 -8.90 -88.48 -118.84
N LYS A 33 -8.31 -89.65 -118.57
CA LYS A 33 -8.82 -90.58 -117.55
C LYS A 33 -8.80 -89.96 -116.16
N ARG A 34 -7.67 -89.38 -115.74
CA ARG A 34 -7.55 -88.81 -114.38
C ARG A 34 -8.46 -87.59 -114.18
N LEU A 35 -8.53 -86.71 -115.19
CA LEU A 35 -9.46 -85.57 -115.19
C LEU A 35 -10.92 -86.02 -115.04
N PHE A 36 -11.33 -87.04 -115.80
CA PHE A 36 -12.71 -87.47 -115.80
C PHE A 36 -13.09 -88.30 -114.57
N PHE A 37 -12.28 -89.28 -114.18
CA PHE A 37 -12.62 -90.22 -113.11
C PHE A 37 -12.27 -89.72 -111.71
N ASP A 38 -11.16 -88.99 -111.54
CA ASP A 38 -10.74 -88.55 -110.20
C ASP A 38 -11.25 -87.16 -109.86
N LEU A 39 -11.32 -86.27 -110.86
CA LEU A 39 -11.68 -84.87 -110.67
C LEU A 39 -13.11 -84.55 -111.11
N GLY A 40 -13.80 -85.45 -111.82
CA GLY A 40 -15.12 -85.19 -112.38
C GLY A 40 -15.14 -84.06 -113.44
N ILE A 41 -13.98 -83.66 -113.96
CA ILE A 41 -13.83 -82.57 -114.92
C ILE A 41 -13.86 -83.15 -116.34
N ARG A 42 -14.73 -82.61 -117.20
CA ARG A 42 -14.77 -82.97 -118.62
C ARG A 42 -13.41 -82.62 -119.28
N PRO A 43 -12.69 -83.58 -119.88
CA PRO A 43 -11.42 -83.29 -120.55
C PRO A 43 -11.62 -82.29 -121.70
N SER A 44 -10.83 -81.22 -121.68
CA SER A 44 -10.77 -80.20 -122.72
C SER A 44 -9.35 -80.06 -123.22
N ALA A 45 -9.16 -79.52 -124.43
CA ALA A 45 -7.82 -79.33 -124.98
C ALA A 45 -6.92 -78.47 -124.08
N ALA A 46 -7.49 -77.49 -123.38
CA ALA A 46 -6.77 -76.63 -122.44
C ALA A 46 -6.28 -77.41 -121.21
N ASN A 47 -7.16 -78.15 -120.55
CA ASN A 47 -6.82 -78.85 -119.30
C ASN A 47 -5.91 -80.06 -119.54
N VAL A 48 -6.08 -80.76 -120.67
CA VAL A 48 -5.19 -81.86 -121.05
C VAL A 48 -3.81 -81.33 -121.39
N ARG A 49 -3.71 -80.20 -122.12
CA ARG A 49 -2.43 -79.57 -122.45
C ARG A 49 -1.70 -79.05 -121.20
N ASP A 50 -2.43 -78.49 -120.24
CA ASP A 50 -1.85 -78.02 -118.98
C ASP A 50 -1.18 -79.14 -118.18
N LEU A 51 -1.81 -80.32 -118.17
CA LEU A 51 -1.29 -81.49 -117.45
C LEU A 51 -0.18 -82.23 -118.23
N THR A 52 -0.30 -82.36 -119.55
CA THR A 52 0.66 -83.14 -120.34
C THR A 52 1.83 -82.31 -120.86
N GLN A 53 1.71 -80.97 -120.88
CA GLN A 53 2.70 -80.03 -121.41
C GLN A 53 3.24 -80.38 -122.83
N THR A 54 2.55 -81.27 -123.55
CA THR A 54 3.01 -81.87 -124.80
C THR A 54 1.83 -82.16 -125.75
N GLY A 55 2.01 -81.84 -127.03
CA GLY A 55 1.02 -82.08 -128.10
C GLY A 55 0.73 -80.84 -128.95
N SER A 56 0.41 -81.07 -130.23
CA SER A 56 -0.05 -80.04 -131.17
C SER A 56 -1.51 -79.66 -130.89
N ALA A 57 -1.90 -78.45 -131.30
CA ALA A 57 -3.28 -77.96 -131.24
C ALA A 57 -4.27 -78.87 -132.00
N SER A 58 -3.80 -79.62 -133.01
CA SER A 58 -4.61 -80.53 -133.83
C SER A 58 -4.79 -81.93 -133.24
N ASP A 59 -3.89 -82.37 -132.36
CA ASP A 59 -3.80 -83.78 -132.00
C ASP A 59 -4.40 -84.07 -130.62
N ILE A 60 -4.47 -83.08 -129.73
CA ILE A 60 -5.12 -83.23 -128.41
C ILE A 60 -6.63 -83.45 -128.56
N PRO A 61 -7.36 -82.72 -129.43
CA PRO A 61 -8.77 -83.00 -129.69
C PRO A 61 -9.03 -84.42 -130.19
N LYS A 62 -8.20 -84.93 -131.11
CA LYS A 62 -8.32 -86.31 -131.63
C LYS A 62 -8.16 -87.37 -130.54
N ASP A 63 -7.24 -87.17 -129.60
CA ASP A 63 -7.06 -88.09 -128.48
C ASP A 63 -8.23 -88.01 -127.48
N ILE A 64 -8.79 -86.81 -127.26
CA ILE A 64 -10.00 -86.62 -126.45
C ILE A 64 -11.20 -87.31 -127.11
N ASP A 65 -11.36 -87.18 -128.42
CA ASP A 65 -12.40 -87.85 -129.18
C ASP A 65 -12.25 -89.36 -129.11
N HIS A 66 -11.02 -89.87 -129.27
CA HIS A 66 -10.71 -91.28 -129.12
C HIS A 66 -10.97 -91.79 -127.69
N PHE A 67 -10.67 -91.00 -126.66
CA PHE A 67 -11.03 -91.30 -125.28
C PHE A 67 -12.55 -91.41 -125.12
N TRP A 68 -13.32 -90.46 -125.64
CA TRP A 68 -14.77 -90.49 -125.58
C TRP A 68 -15.39 -91.62 -126.39
N GLU A 69 -14.82 -91.96 -127.54
CA GLU A 69 -15.22 -93.14 -128.32
C GLU A 69 -14.99 -94.42 -127.53
N ARG A 70 -13.84 -94.55 -126.86
CA ARG A 70 -13.54 -95.70 -125.99
C ARG A 70 -14.48 -95.77 -124.78
N ILE A 71 -14.75 -94.64 -124.13
CA ILE A 71 -15.72 -94.55 -123.03
C ILE A 71 -17.10 -94.95 -123.54
N ARG A 72 -17.57 -94.39 -124.66
CA ARG A 72 -18.87 -94.71 -125.27
C ARG A 72 -18.95 -96.17 -125.70
N ALA A 73 -17.87 -96.75 -126.20
CA ALA A 73 -17.82 -98.16 -126.58
C ALA A 73 -17.82 -99.09 -125.36
N ALA A 74 -17.17 -98.69 -124.25
CA ALA A 74 -17.15 -99.45 -123.00
C ALA A 74 -18.42 -99.26 -122.14
N SER A 75 -19.06 -98.08 -122.23
CA SER A 75 -20.30 -97.73 -121.53
C SER A 75 -21.55 -98.11 -122.32
N LYS A 76 -21.40 -98.53 -123.59
CA LYS A 76 -22.46 -99.26 -124.29
C LYS A 76 -22.69 -100.56 -123.51
N ILE A 77 -23.80 -100.60 -122.78
CA ILE A 77 -24.40 -101.84 -122.34
C ILE A 77 -24.65 -102.66 -123.61
N LYS A 78 -23.75 -103.59 -123.93
CA LYS A 78 -24.00 -104.57 -124.98
C LYS A 78 -25.14 -105.45 -124.50
N LEU A 79 -26.34 -105.13 -124.95
CA LEU A 79 -27.45 -106.06 -124.98
C LEU A 79 -27.16 -107.08 -126.09
N ASP A 80 -26.09 -107.86 -125.96
CA ASP A 80 -25.79 -108.97 -126.86
C ASP A 80 -26.87 -110.04 -126.64
N GLY A 81 -27.95 -109.96 -127.43
CA GLY A 81 -29.03 -110.95 -127.41
C GLY A 81 -30.47 -110.42 -127.37
N ALA A 82 -30.70 -109.12 -127.51
CA ALA A 82 -32.05 -108.64 -127.83
C ALA A 82 -31.95 -107.59 -128.92
N ALA A 83 -32.41 -107.92 -130.13
CA ALA A 83 -32.78 -106.93 -131.12
C ALA A 83 -33.97 -106.14 -130.55
N ILE A 84 -33.70 -105.19 -129.66
CA ILE A 84 -34.70 -104.27 -129.14
C ILE A 84 -35.16 -103.47 -130.36
N PRO A 85 -36.45 -103.53 -130.73
CA PRO A 85 -36.96 -102.74 -131.83
C PRO A 85 -36.68 -101.26 -131.55
N LYS A 86 -36.22 -100.50 -132.56
CA LYS A 86 -35.86 -99.07 -132.40
C LYS A 86 -36.93 -98.26 -131.64
N ALA A 87 -38.21 -98.58 -131.86
CA ALA A 87 -39.34 -97.97 -131.17
C ALA A 87 -39.34 -98.15 -129.64
N VAL A 88 -38.75 -99.22 -129.11
CA VAL A 88 -38.62 -99.48 -127.67
C VAL A 88 -37.39 -98.76 -127.09
N GLU A 89 -36.29 -98.72 -127.84
CA GLU A 89 -35.07 -97.98 -127.46
C GLU A 89 -35.33 -96.46 -127.39
N GLU A 90 -36.03 -95.90 -128.37
CA GLU A 90 -36.44 -94.48 -128.39
C GLU A 90 -37.36 -94.14 -127.20
N LYS A 91 -38.33 -95.02 -126.89
CA LYS A 91 -39.23 -94.84 -125.73
C LYS A 91 -38.49 -94.95 -124.40
N ALA A 92 -37.53 -95.87 -124.28
CA ALA A 92 -36.71 -96.00 -123.08
C ALA A 92 -35.79 -94.79 -122.89
N GLY A 93 -35.17 -94.27 -123.96
CA GLY A 93 -34.38 -93.05 -123.92
C GLY A 93 -35.21 -91.81 -123.55
N ALA A 94 -36.42 -91.68 -124.10
CA ALA A 94 -37.35 -90.62 -123.75
C ALA A 94 -37.78 -90.68 -122.27
N LEU A 95 -38.07 -91.88 -121.75
CA LEU A 95 -38.42 -92.07 -120.34
C LEU A 95 -37.25 -91.76 -119.41
N LEU A 96 -36.03 -92.20 -119.73
CA LEU A 96 -34.83 -91.88 -118.95
C LEU A 96 -34.54 -90.38 -118.94
N THR A 97 -34.74 -89.68 -120.07
CA THR A 97 -34.58 -88.22 -120.15
C THR A 97 -35.62 -87.52 -119.27
N ALA A 98 -36.89 -87.93 -119.35
CA ALA A 98 -37.95 -87.37 -118.52
C ALA A 98 -37.70 -87.60 -117.02
N LEU A 99 -37.25 -88.80 -116.63
CA LEU A 99 -36.86 -89.10 -115.25
C LEU A 99 -35.68 -88.26 -114.77
N TYR A 100 -34.69 -88.06 -115.65
CA TYR A 100 -33.53 -87.22 -115.33
C TYR A 100 -33.92 -85.75 -115.17
N ASP A 101 -34.78 -85.21 -116.05
CA ASP A 101 -35.27 -83.84 -115.96
C ASP A 101 -36.10 -83.61 -114.69
N GLU A 102 -36.96 -84.56 -114.32
CA GLU A 102 -37.74 -84.49 -113.09
C GLU A 102 -36.83 -84.57 -111.84
N ALA A 103 -35.83 -85.46 -111.84
CA ALA A 103 -34.85 -85.54 -110.76
C ALA A 103 -34.02 -84.25 -110.64
N LEU A 104 -33.62 -83.65 -111.77
CA LEU A 104 -32.93 -82.36 -111.81
C LEU A 104 -33.80 -81.23 -111.26
N LYS A 105 -35.09 -81.22 -111.61
CA LYS A 105 -36.05 -80.24 -111.11
C LYS A 105 -36.24 -80.37 -109.60
N ALA A 106 -36.48 -81.58 -109.09
CA ALA A 106 -36.60 -81.85 -107.67
C ALA A 106 -35.33 -81.47 -106.89
N ALA A 107 -34.14 -81.77 -107.44
CA ALA A 107 -32.87 -81.38 -106.83
C ALA A 107 -32.67 -79.85 -106.78
N LYS A 108 -33.08 -79.12 -107.83
CA LYS A 108 -33.04 -77.64 -107.83
C LYS A 108 -34.00 -77.05 -106.82
N GLU A 109 -35.23 -77.55 -106.76
CA GLU A 109 -36.23 -77.11 -105.78
C GLU A 109 -35.77 -77.37 -104.34
N SER A 110 -35.19 -78.54 -104.06
CA SER A 110 -34.59 -78.85 -102.75
C SER A 110 -33.43 -77.91 -102.43
N LEU A 111 -32.53 -77.66 -103.38
CA LEU A 111 -31.38 -76.77 -103.18
C LEU A 111 -31.81 -75.32 -102.92
N ASP A 112 -32.84 -74.84 -103.61
CA ASP A 112 -33.37 -73.49 -103.40
C ASP A 112 -34.10 -73.40 -102.05
N GLY A 113 -34.78 -74.47 -101.61
CA GLY A 113 -35.32 -74.59 -100.25
C GLY A 113 -34.24 -74.52 -99.18
N ASP A 114 -33.17 -75.31 -99.32
CA ASP A 114 -32.03 -75.30 -98.40
C ASP A 114 -31.35 -73.92 -98.35
N ARG A 115 -31.19 -73.27 -99.51
CA ARG A 115 -30.61 -71.92 -99.60
C ARG A 115 -31.46 -70.89 -98.85
N GLU A 116 -32.77 -70.96 -98.98
CA GLU A 116 -33.67 -70.03 -98.29
C GLU A 116 -33.68 -70.29 -96.78
N GLN A 117 -33.63 -71.55 -96.34
CA GLN A 117 -33.51 -71.90 -94.93
C GLN A 117 -32.17 -71.44 -94.34
N ILE A 118 -31.07 -71.58 -95.08
CA ILE A 118 -29.76 -71.06 -94.64
C ILE A 118 -29.81 -69.53 -94.55
N ARG A 119 -30.40 -68.84 -95.53
CA ARG A 119 -30.53 -67.37 -95.49
C ARG A 119 -31.36 -66.90 -94.30
N SER A 120 -32.50 -67.52 -94.04
CA SER A 120 -33.33 -67.16 -92.88
C SER A 120 -32.61 -67.42 -91.56
N SER A 121 -31.94 -68.57 -91.41
CA SER A 121 -31.14 -68.85 -90.21
C SER A 121 -29.95 -67.90 -90.02
N MET A 122 -29.30 -67.45 -91.10
CA MET A 122 -28.26 -66.41 -91.03
C MET A 122 -28.82 -65.07 -90.55
N ILE A 123 -29.96 -64.63 -91.10
CA ILE A 123 -30.61 -63.38 -90.68
C ILE A 123 -31.01 -63.46 -89.19
N ASP A 124 -31.60 -64.57 -88.76
CA ASP A 124 -31.98 -64.79 -87.36
C ASP A 124 -30.76 -64.79 -86.44
N ALA A 125 -29.66 -65.44 -86.85
CA ALA A 125 -28.42 -65.46 -86.09
C ALA A 125 -27.79 -64.06 -85.97
N GLU A 126 -27.77 -63.29 -87.06
CA GLU A 126 -27.29 -61.90 -87.06
C GLU A 126 -28.16 -60.98 -86.19
N GLN A 127 -29.48 -61.18 -86.18
CA GLN A 127 -30.37 -60.45 -85.28
C GLN A 127 -30.08 -60.79 -83.81
N ARG A 128 -29.94 -62.07 -83.47
CA ARG A 128 -29.57 -62.49 -82.11
C ARG A 128 -28.21 -61.96 -81.67
N LEU A 129 -27.23 -61.93 -82.58
CA LEU A 129 -25.91 -61.36 -82.31
C LEU A 129 -26.02 -59.85 -82.01
N ARG A 130 -26.77 -59.11 -82.83
CA ARG A 130 -27.01 -57.66 -82.61
C ARG A 130 -27.71 -57.40 -81.29
N ASP A 131 -28.76 -58.16 -80.98
CA ASP A 131 -29.48 -58.02 -79.72
C ASP A 131 -28.60 -58.34 -78.51
N ALA A 132 -27.76 -59.38 -78.61
CA ALA A 132 -26.81 -59.73 -77.58
C ALA A 132 -25.75 -58.63 -77.37
N ALA A 133 -25.23 -58.05 -78.46
CA ALA A 133 -24.27 -56.96 -78.40
C ALA A 133 -24.86 -55.70 -77.75
N VAL A 134 -26.09 -55.32 -78.12
CA VAL A 134 -26.80 -54.20 -77.47
C VAL A 134 -27.03 -54.48 -75.99
N ARG A 135 -27.45 -55.70 -75.62
CA ARG A 135 -27.61 -56.07 -74.20
C ARG A 135 -26.29 -56.00 -73.44
N GLN A 136 -25.20 -56.50 -74.03
CA GLN A 136 -23.87 -56.42 -73.43
C GLN A 136 -23.46 -54.97 -73.18
N GLU A 137 -23.56 -54.09 -74.19
CA GLU A 137 -23.22 -52.67 -74.05
C GLU A 137 -24.06 -51.97 -72.97
N THR A 138 -25.37 -52.27 -72.90
CA THR A 138 -26.24 -51.70 -71.87
C THR A 138 -25.87 -52.17 -70.45
N LEU A 139 -25.47 -53.43 -70.30
CA LEU A 139 -25.04 -54.00 -69.02
C LEU A 139 -23.67 -53.45 -68.60
N GLU A 140 -22.72 -53.35 -69.53
CA GLU A 140 -21.41 -52.74 -69.28
C GLU A 140 -21.56 -51.27 -68.87
N ALA A 141 -22.40 -50.51 -69.57
CA ALA A 141 -22.68 -49.13 -69.20
C ALA A 141 -23.37 -49.03 -67.82
N ALA A 142 -24.26 -49.98 -67.47
CA ALA A 142 -24.88 -50.02 -66.16
C ALA A 142 -23.88 -50.38 -65.04
N LEU A 143 -22.98 -51.34 -65.31
CA LEU A 143 -21.91 -51.72 -64.40
C LEU A 143 -20.96 -50.55 -64.15
N ALA A 144 -20.48 -49.89 -65.20
CA ALA A 144 -19.61 -48.72 -65.09
C ALA A 144 -20.28 -47.58 -64.30
N ARG A 145 -21.58 -47.35 -64.47
CA ARG A 145 -22.32 -46.37 -63.63
C ARG A 145 -22.41 -46.80 -62.17
N SER A 146 -22.55 -48.10 -61.90
CA SER A 146 -22.61 -48.64 -60.55
C SER A 146 -21.25 -48.53 -59.86
N GLU A 147 -20.17 -48.89 -60.54
CA GLU A 147 -18.79 -48.80 -60.04
C GLU A 147 -18.43 -47.34 -59.70
N ASN A 148 -18.69 -46.40 -60.62
CA ASN A 148 -18.48 -44.98 -60.36
C ASN A 148 -19.27 -44.46 -59.14
N ARG A 149 -20.51 -44.94 -58.94
CA ARG A 149 -21.29 -44.59 -57.74
C ARG A 149 -20.68 -45.18 -56.48
N ASN A 150 -20.16 -46.41 -56.56
CA ASN A 150 -19.52 -47.06 -55.43
C ASN A 150 -18.23 -46.33 -55.04
N ASP A 151 -17.40 -45.96 -56.02
CA ASP A 151 -16.18 -45.18 -55.79
C ASP A 151 -16.48 -43.82 -55.14
N GLN A 152 -17.54 -43.13 -55.60
CA GLN A 152 -18.00 -41.88 -55.00
C GLN A 152 -18.49 -42.06 -53.56
N LEU A 153 -19.23 -43.14 -53.27
CA LEU A 153 -19.69 -43.45 -51.93
C LEU A 153 -18.51 -43.81 -51.02
N GLN A 154 -17.55 -44.58 -51.51
CA GLN A 154 -16.34 -44.94 -50.77
C GLN A 154 -15.49 -43.72 -50.46
N ALA A 155 -15.32 -42.79 -51.41
CA ALA A 155 -14.64 -41.52 -51.17
C ALA A 155 -15.36 -40.64 -50.12
N ARG A 156 -16.70 -40.62 -50.12
CA ARG A 156 -17.48 -39.92 -49.08
C ARG A 156 -17.36 -40.60 -47.73
N LEU A 157 -17.34 -41.92 -47.68
CA LEU A 157 -17.16 -42.67 -46.43
C LEU A 157 -15.79 -42.37 -45.82
N THR A 158 -14.71 -42.40 -46.60
CA THR A 158 -13.37 -42.08 -46.10
C THR A 158 -13.26 -40.62 -45.65
N GLU A 159 -13.89 -39.68 -46.36
CA GLU A 159 -13.98 -38.28 -45.93
C GLU A 159 -14.71 -38.14 -44.58
N LEU A 160 -15.86 -38.80 -44.42
CA LEU A 160 -16.62 -38.79 -43.18
C LEU A 160 -15.87 -39.46 -42.02
N GLU A 161 -15.14 -40.56 -42.28
CA GLU A 161 -14.29 -41.22 -41.29
C GLU A 161 -13.16 -40.30 -40.80
N VAL A 162 -12.51 -39.59 -41.72
CA VAL A 162 -11.47 -38.60 -41.38
C VAL A 162 -12.08 -37.44 -40.58
N GLN A 163 -13.24 -36.92 -41.00
CA GLN A 163 -13.95 -35.88 -40.26
C GLN A 163 -14.31 -36.35 -38.84
N LEU A 164 -14.84 -37.56 -38.69
CA LEU A 164 -15.19 -38.13 -37.39
C LEU A 164 -13.95 -38.32 -36.50
N ALA A 165 -12.84 -38.83 -37.05
CA ALA A 165 -11.58 -38.96 -36.33
C ALA A 165 -11.04 -37.59 -35.88
N SER A 166 -11.13 -36.57 -36.73
CA SER A 166 -10.73 -35.19 -36.38
C SER A 166 -11.62 -34.60 -35.28
N GLN A 167 -12.94 -34.80 -35.36
CA GLN A 167 -13.87 -34.32 -34.33
C GLN A 167 -13.68 -35.05 -33.01
N SER A 168 -13.41 -36.36 -33.03
CA SER A 168 -13.13 -37.16 -31.83
C SER A 168 -11.83 -36.73 -31.14
N THR A 169 -10.77 -36.48 -31.92
CA THR A 169 -9.49 -35.96 -31.40
C THR A 169 -9.63 -34.54 -30.85
N HIS A 170 -10.33 -33.65 -31.53
CA HIS A 170 -10.65 -32.33 -31.00
C HIS A 170 -11.55 -32.39 -29.75
N GLY A 171 -12.55 -33.27 -29.73
CA GLY A 171 -13.44 -33.48 -28.60
C GLY A 171 -12.68 -33.92 -27.34
N SER A 172 -11.85 -34.96 -27.47
CA SER A 172 -11.00 -35.46 -26.38
C SER A 172 -9.95 -34.44 -25.91
N ALA A 173 -9.34 -33.68 -26.83
CA ALA A 173 -8.41 -32.60 -26.47
C ALA A 173 -9.12 -31.46 -25.71
N ASN A 174 -10.33 -31.09 -26.15
CA ASN A 174 -11.14 -30.08 -25.47
C ASN A 174 -11.59 -30.56 -24.09
N GLU A 175 -12.02 -31.82 -23.96
CA GLU A 175 -12.38 -32.43 -22.68
C GLU A 175 -11.20 -32.47 -21.71
N ALA A 176 -10.02 -32.90 -22.17
CA ALA A 176 -8.79 -32.88 -21.37
C ALA A 176 -8.43 -31.46 -20.93
N THR A 177 -8.58 -30.47 -21.81
CA THR A 177 -8.34 -29.06 -21.50
C THR A 177 -9.34 -28.55 -20.46
N LEU A 178 -10.63 -28.86 -20.61
CA LEU A 178 -11.68 -28.50 -19.65
C LEU A 178 -11.40 -29.11 -18.28
N LEU A 179 -11.09 -30.40 -18.20
CA LEU A 179 -10.74 -31.08 -16.94
C LEU A 179 -9.51 -30.43 -16.29
N ALA A 180 -8.48 -30.09 -17.06
CA ALA A 180 -7.30 -29.39 -16.54
C ALA A 180 -7.65 -27.99 -16.02
N THR A 181 -8.54 -27.26 -16.71
CA THR A 181 -8.99 -25.94 -16.24
C THR A 181 -9.84 -26.03 -14.98
N ILE A 182 -10.73 -27.03 -14.87
CA ILE A 182 -11.54 -27.29 -13.67
C ILE A 182 -10.61 -27.59 -12.49
N ALA A 183 -9.66 -28.52 -12.66
CA ALA A 183 -8.70 -28.85 -11.61
C ALA A 183 -7.86 -27.64 -11.17
N ARG A 184 -7.49 -26.75 -12.11
CA ARG A 184 -6.81 -25.49 -11.79
C ARG A 184 -7.70 -24.55 -10.97
N LEU A 185 -8.94 -24.35 -11.40
CA LEU A 185 -9.91 -23.49 -10.72
C LEU A 185 -10.27 -24.02 -9.33
N GLU A 186 -10.42 -25.33 -9.16
CA GLU A 186 -10.65 -25.96 -7.85
C GLU A 186 -9.47 -25.72 -6.91
N LYS A 187 -8.23 -25.83 -7.42
CA LYS A 187 -7.03 -25.52 -6.64
C LYS A 187 -6.93 -24.05 -6.26
N GLU A 188 -7.24 -23.15 -7.20
CA GLU A 188 -7.29 -21.70 -6.93
C GLU A 188 -8.38 -21.38 -5.90
N LEU A 189 -9.57 -21.97 -6.04
CA LEU A 189 -10.66 -21.82 -5.09
C LEU A 189 -10.24 -22.28 -3.70
N ALA A 190 -9.69 -23.49 -3.56
CA ALA A 190 -9.19 -24.01 -2.29
C ALA A 190 -8.10 -23.11 -1.66
N ALA A 191 -7.22 -22.55 -2.48
CA ALA A 191 -6.19 -21.62 -2.00
C ALA A 191 -6.81 -20.28 -1.53
N THR A 192 -7.78 -19.74 -2.26
CA THR A 192 -8.47 -18.50 -1.89
C THR A 192 -9.33 -18.67 -0.65
N THR A 193 -10.05 -19.79 -0.51
CA THR A 193 -10.82 -20.11 0.71
C THR A 193 -9.89 -20.23 1.91
N GLY A 194 -8.77 -20.95 1.77
CA GLY A 194 -7.78 -21.05 2.83
C GLY A 194 -7.18 -19.69 3.26
N ARG A 195 -6.97 -18.78 2.30
CA ARG A 195 -6.56 -17.39 2.60
C ARG A 195 -7.64 -16.61 3.35
N VAL A 196 -8.89 -16.72 2.92
CA VAL A 196 -10.02 -16.04 3.59
C VAL A 196 -10.17 -16.56 5.01
N ASP A 197 -10.08 -17.87 5.23
CA ASP A 197 -10.17 -18.46 6.58
C ASP A 197 -9.01 -17.99 7.47
N ALA A 198 -7.79 -17.93 6.93
CA ALA A 198 -6.62 -17.38 7.64
C ALA A 198 -6.81 -15.90 8.03
N GLU A 199 -7.28 -15.07 7.10
CA GLU A 199 -7.58 -13.66 7.39
C GLU A 199 -8.73 -13.50 8.38
N GLN A 200 -9.76 -14.35 8.31
CA GLN A 200 -10.87 -14.33 9.28
C GLN A 200 -10.40 -14.70 10.69
N THR A 201 -9.59 -15.74 10.82
CA THR A 201 -9.01 -16.14 12.12
C THR A 201 -8.07 -15.06 12.67
N GLN A 202 -7.24 -14.44 11.83
CA GLN A 202 -6.41 -13.31 12.24
C GLN A 202 -7.25 -12.11 12.68
N ASN A 203 -8.31 -11.76 11.94
CA ASN A 203 -9.21 -10.66 12.31
C ASN A 203 -9.96 -10.95 13.62
N ALA A 204 -10.38 -12.19 13.85
CA ALA A 204 -10.96 -12.59 15.13
C ALA A 204 -9.97 -12.39 16.29
N ALA A 205 -8.73 -12.87 16.12
CA ALA A 205 -7.68 -12.69 17.14
C ALA A 205 -7.36 -11.20 17.40
N LEU A 206 -7.37 -10.35 16.37
CA LEU A 206 -7.19 -8.91 16.53
C LEU A 206 -8.36 -8.25 17.28
N ARG A 207 -9.60 -8.68 17.00
CA ARG A 207 -10.78 -8.21 17.75
C ARG A 207 -10.69 -8.59 19.22
N ASP A 208 -10.39 -9.85 19.52
CA ASP A 208 -10.19 -10.32 20.90
C ASP A 208 -9.09 -9.51 21.61
N ARG A 209 -8.01 -9.16 20.89
CA ARG A 209 -6.93 -8.33 21.43
C ARG A 209 -7.38 -6.89 21.69
N ILE A 210 -8.18 -6.30 20.80
CA ILE A 210 -8.76 -4.97 21.00
C ILE A 210 -9.67 -4.98 22.22
N ASP A 211 -10.55 -5.97 22.35
CA ASP A 211 -11.47 -6.10 23.48
C ASP A 211 -10.70 -6.25 24.80
N ALA A 212 -9.64 -7.06 24.81
CA ALA A 212 -8.76 -7.18 25.98
C ALA A 212 -8.07 -5.86 26.36
N LEU A 213 -7.55 -5.12 25.38
CA LEU A 213 -6.92 -3.81 25.61
C LEU A 213 -7.95 -2.77 26.07
N GLN A 214 -9.17 -2.79 25.54
CA GLN A 214 -10.25 -1.91 25.99
C GLN A 214 -10.64 -2.20 27.44
N ALA A 215 -10.76 -3.47 27.82
CA ALA A 215 -11.03 -3.87 29.20
C ALA A 215 -9.88 -3.43 30.14
N GLU A 216 -8.62 -3.61 29.74
CA GLU A 216 -7.46 -3.15 30.51
C GLU A 216 -7.43 -1.62 30.66
N LEU A 217 -7.74 -0.89 29.57
CA LEU A 217 -7.85 0.57 29.61
C LEU A 217 -8.97 1.02 30.55
N GLN A 218 -10.15 0.42 30.46
CA GLN A 218 -11.27 0.71 31.37
C GLN A 218 -10.87 0.49 32.83
N GLN A 219 -10.31 -0.68 33.15
CA GLN A 219 -9.84 -1.00 34.49
C GLN A 219 -8.79 0.00 35.00
N ARG A 220 -7.81 0.37 34.16
CA ARG A 220 -6.81 1.38 34.52
C ARG A 220 -7.43 2.75 34.73
N THR A 221 -8.34 3.18 33.87
CA THR A 221 -9.02 4.48 34.01
C THR A 221 -9.86 4.54 35.28
N GLU A 222 -10.58 3.47 35.63
CA GLU A 222 -11.32 3.36 36.88
C GLU A 222 -10.37 3.41 38.09
N HIS A 223 -9.26 2.66 38.02
CA HIS A 223 -8.25 2.66 39.07
C HIS A 223 -7.62 4.04 39.28
N TYR A 224 -7.21 4.72 38.20
CA TYR A 224 -6.65 6.08 38.29
C TYR A 224 -7.68 7.10 38.76
N ALA A 225 -8.93 7.01 38.30
CA ALA A 225 -10.00 7.87 38.78
C ALA A 225 -10.23 7.69 40.29
N GLN A 226 -10.18 6.45 40.78
CA GLN A 226 -10.28 6.16 42.21
C GLN A 226 -9.07 6.69 42.97
N GLN A 227 -7.84 6.47 42.49
CA GLN A 227 -6.63 7.04 43.10
C GLN A 227 -6.68 8.57 43.20
N ILE A 228 -7.12 9.25 42.14
CA ILE A 228 -7.28 10.72 42.14
C ILE A 228 -8.33 11.15 43.16
N LYS A 229 -9.49 10.48 43.21
CA LYS A 229 -10.53 10.76 44.21
C LYS A 229 -10.00 10.61 45.63
N ASP A 230 -9.30 9.52 45.91
CA ASP A 230 -8.75 9.24 47.25
C ASP A 230 -7.65 10.24 47.62
N ALA A 231 -6.76 10.60 46.68
CA ALA A 231 -5.72 11.61 46.89
C ALA A 231 -6.32 13.01 47.14
N VAL A 232 -7.35 13.39 46.38
CA VAL A 232 -8.08 14.66 46.59
C VAL A 232 -8.78 14.66 47.95
N ALA A 233 -9.47 13.58 48.32
CA ALA A 233 -10.14 13.47 49.62
C ALA A 233 -9.14 13.54 50.79
N GLU A 234 -7.97 12.92 50.67
CA GLU A 234 -6.90 13.00 51.67
C GLU A 234 -6.29 14.41 51.74
N ALA A 235 -6.03 15.05 50.60
CA ALA A 235 -5.58 16.44 50.56
C ALA A 235 -6.61 17.37 51.22
N GLU A 236 -7.90 17.20 50.94
CA GLU A 236 -8.98 17.94 51.60
C GLU A 236 -8.99 17.72 53.12
N ARG A 237 -8.80 16.47 53.59
CA ARG A 237 -8.72 16.17 55.03
C ARG A 237 -7.56 16.86 55.72
N ARG A 238 -6.42 17.04 55.04
CA ARG A 238 -5.25 17.76 55.58
C ARG A 238 -5.42 19.29 55.53
N VAL A 239 -5.99 19.80 54.45
CA VAL A 239 -6.13 21.25 54.22
C VAL A 239 -7.27 21.85 55.06
N LYS A 240 -8.40 21.16 55.25
CA LYS A 240 -9.54 21.69 56.02
C LYS A 240 -9.16 22.14 57.44
N PRO A 241 -8.46 21.33 58.27
CA PRO A 241 -7.99 21.77 59.59
C PRO A 241 -7.03 22.96 59.50
N MET A 242 -6.08 22.95 58.56
CA MET A 242 -5.15 24.06 58.38
C MET A 242 -5.84 25.37 58.00
N LEU A 243 -6.90 25.31 57.18
CA LEU A 243 -7.72 26.49 56.86
C LEU A 243 -8.47 27.01 58.09
N VAL A 244 -9.03 26.11 58.92
CA VAL A 244 -9.67 26.49 60.19
C VAL A 244 -8.66 27.12 61.15
N GLU A 245 -7.46 26.54 61.28
CA GLU A 245 -6.36 27.10 62.05
C GLU A 245 -5.94 28.47 61.52
N LEU A 246 -5.78 28.63 60.20
CA LEU A 246 -5.47 29.91 59.58
C LEU A 246 -6.54 30.97 59.87
N ASP A 247 -7.83 30.62 59.81
CA ASP A 247 -8.92 31.53 60.14
C ASP A 247 -8.94 31.90 61.63
N SER A 248 -8.62 30.94 62.51
CA SER A 248 -8.45 31.22 63.94
C SER A 248 -7.25 32.14 64.22
N LEU A 249 -6.13 31.95 63.51
CA LEU A 249 -4.95 32.81 63.58
C LEU A 249 -5.25 34.20 63.00
N ARG A 250 -6.02 34.29 61.92
CA ARG A 250 -6.51 35.57 61.37
C ARG A 250 -7.41 36.29 62.36
N SER A 251 -8.31 35.56 63.03
CA SER A 251 -9.17 36.12 64.09
C SER A 251 -8.34 36.61 65.27
N MET A 252 -7.38 35.82 65.76
CA MET A 252 -6.44 36.22 66.81
C MET A 252 -5.56 37.41 66.39
N ALA A 253 -5.08 37.45 65.15
CA ALA A 253 -4.31 38.58 64.64
C ALA A 253 -5.18 39.84 64.56
N SER A 254 -6.44 39.71 64.16
CA SER A 254 -7.41 40.81 64.14
C SER A 254 -7.67 41.36 65.55
N THR A 255 -7.89 40.49 66.54
CA THR A 255 -8.09 40.92 67.95
C THR A 255 -6.82 41.50 68.55
N TYR A 256 -5.64 40.96 68.21
CA TYR A 256 -4.36 41.53 68.62
C TYR A 256 -4.13 42.91 68.00
N GLN A 257 -4.43 43.08 66.71
CA GLN A 257 -4.36 44.38 66.02
C GLN A 257 -5.35 45.39 66.61
N SER A 258 -6.58 44.99 66.93
CA SER A 258 -7.54 45.89 67.59
C SER A 258 -7.08 46.26 68.99
N GLY A 259 -6.56 45.29 69.75
CA GLY A 259 -5.96 45.53 71.07
C GLY A 259 -4.76 46.48 70.99
N LEU A 260 -3.90 46.34 69.99
CA LEU A 260 -2.77 47.24 69.75
C LEU A 260 -3.24 48.67 69.45
N ARG A 261 -4.29 48.84 68.63
CA ARG A 261 -4.89 50.15 68.36
C ARG A 261 -5.48 50.77 69.63
N ASP A 262 -6.14 49.97 70.47
CA ASP A 262 -6.68 50.44 71.75
C ASP A 262 -5.58 50.83 72.74
N VAL A 263 -4.47 50.08 72.79
CA VAL A 263 -3.28 50.45 73.59
C VAL A 263 -2.67 51.74 73.05
N GLN A 264 -2.45 51.86 71.74
CA GLN A 264 -1.94 53.09 71.12
C GLN A 264 -2.85 54.29 71.39
N ARG A 265 -4.17 54.09 71.39
CA ARG A 265 -5.14 55.14 71.75
C ARG A 265 -5.01 55.54 73.21
N LYS A 266 -4.90 54.57 74.13
CA LYS A 266 -4.64 54.84 75.56
C LYS A 266 -3.30 55.53 75.78
N GLU A 267 -2.24 55.11 75.08
CA GLU A 267 -0.92 55.75 75.12
C GLU A 267 -1.00 57.20 74.64
N PHE A 268 -1.74 57.46 73.55
CA PHE A 268 -1.99 58.82 73.08
C PHE A 268 -2.75 59.66 74.12
N ASP A 269 -3.79 59.09 74.74
CA ASP A 269 -4.53 59.76 75.82
C ASP A 269 -3.62 60.03 77.04
N PHE A 270 -2.75 59.08 77.41
CA PHE A 270 -1.77 59.25 78.49
C PHE A 270 -0.71 60.32 78.14
N LEU A 271 -0.20 60.35 76.92
CA LEU A 271 0.69 61.40 76.41
C LEU A 271 0.01 62.76 76.48
N GLN A 272 -1.28 62.84 76.13
CA GLN A 272 -2.05 64.07 76.21
C GLN A 272 -2.22 64.51 77.67
N GLN A 273 -2.52 63.58 78.59
CA GLN A 273 -2.58 63.86 80.03
C GLN A 273 -1.23 64.33 80.59
N LEU A 274 -0.12 63.69 80.18
CA LEU A 274 1.25 64.10 80.54
C LEU A 274 1.57 65.50 80.02
N SER A 275 1.22 65.82 78.78
CA SER A 275 1.40 67.16 78.21
C SER A 275 0.59 68.22 78.97
N ALA A 276 -0.65 67.89 79.38
CA ALA A 276 -1.49 68.77 80.17
C ALA A 276 -0.97 68.94 81.60
N ALA A 277 -0.42 67.89 82.21
CA ALA A 277 0.24 67.95 83.52
C ALA A 277 1.53 68.77 83.46
N LYS A 278 2.34 68.60 82.41
CA LYS A 278 3.54 69.41 82.16
C LYS A 278 3.19 70.89 81.98
N ALA A 279 2.18 71.22 81.19
CA ALA A 279 1.71 72.60 81.03
C ALA A 279 1.13 73.22 82.33
N ARG A 280 0.71 72.40 83.31
CA ARG A 280 0.36 72.89 84.66
C ARG A 280 1.61 73.11 85.51
N ALA A 281 2.59 72.20 85.44
CA ALA A 281 3.87 72.35 86.13
C ALA A 281 4.63 73.59 85.64
N ASP A 282 4.74 73.80 84.33
CA ASP A 282 5.40 74.97 83.73
C ASP A 282 4.71 76.29 84.18
N ARG A 283 3.38 76.29 84.35
CA ARG A 283 2.62 77.44 84.89
C ARG A 283 2.91 77.71 86.37
N LEU A 284 3.05 76.66 87.18
CA LEU A 284 3.42 76.78 88.59
C LEU A 284 4.87 77.27 88.75
N GLU A 285 5.78 76.82 87.89
CA GLU A 285 7.16 77.34 87.85
C GLU A 285 7.21 78.83 87.51
N GLU A 286 6.41 79.30 86.57
CA GLU A 286 6.33 80.72 86.22
C GLU A 286 5.74 81.57 87.38
N GLN A 287 4.74 81.03 88.09
CA GLN A 287 4.20 81.67 89.30
C GLN A 287 5.22 81.73 90.45
N LEU A 288 6.06 80.71 90.61
CA LEU A 288 7.16 80.73 91.60
C LEU A 288 8.23 81.76 91.24
N ARG A 289 8.55 81.92 89.95
CA ARG A 289 9.47 82.97 89.49
C ARG A 289 8.92 84.36 89.77
N SER A 290 7.65 84.63 89.45
CA SER A 290 7.07 85.95 89.68
C SER A 290 7.01 86.31 91.18
N GLN A 291 6.68 85.35 92.05
CA GLN A 291 6.71 85.55 93.51
C GLN A 291 8.12 85.79 94.06
N SER A 292 9.14 85.15 93.48
CA SER A 292 10.54 85.37 93.87
C SER A 292 11.03 86.77 93.48
N ASP A 293 10.64 87.26 92.30
CA ASP A 293 10.97 88.62 91.85
C ASP A 293 10.30 89.70 92.71
N GLU A 294 9.08 89.47 93.20
CA GLU A 294 8.38 90.36 94.15
C GLU A 294 9.11 90.43 95.51
N LEU A 295 9.55 89.28 96.04
CA LEU A 295 10.39 89.21 97.25
C LEU A 295 11.73 89.95 97.06
N GLY A 296 12.33 89.85 95.87
CA GLY A 296 13.55 90.55 95.51
C GLY A 296 13.42 92.08 95.43
N ARG A 297 12.21 92.61 95.20
CA ARG A 297 11.92 94.06 95.24
C ARG A 297 11.72 94.54 96.67
N ALA A 298 10.90 93.83 97.46
CA ALA A 298 10.65 94.18 98.87
C ALA A 298 11.93 94.21 99.73
N THR A 299 12.91 93.36 99.42
CA THR A 299 14.20 93.31 100.14
C THR A 299 15.11 94.51 99.82
N ARG A 300 15.00 95.10 98.61
CA ARG A 300 15.79 96.27 98.21
C ARG A 300 15.30 97.56 98.87
N ASP A 301 13.99 97.72 99.01
CA ASP A 301 13.39 98.89 99.65
C ASP A 301 13.68 98.98 101.15
N ALA A 302 13.88 97.83 101.83
CA ALA A 302 14.25 97.79 103.25
C ALA A 302 15.71 98.24 103.52
N ASN A 303 16.61 98.07 102.55
CA ASN A 303 18.04 98.39 102.72
C ASN A 303 18.35 99.87 102.46
N THR A 304 17.60 100.56 101.58
CA THR A 304 17.78 101.99 101.30
C THR A 304 17.37 102.89 102.46
N LEU A 305 16.37 102.50 103.25
CA LEU A 305 15.93 103.27 104.44
C LEU A 305 16.95 103.27 105.59
N ARG A 306 17.80 102.24 105.70
CA ARG A 306 18.79 102.12 106.80
C ARG A 306 20.05 102.98 106.61
N ALA A 307 20.37 103.43 105.39
CA ALA A 307 21.61 104.14 105.10
C ALA A 307 21.59 105.66 105.41
N SER A 308 20.46 106.23 105.84
CA SER A 308 20.27 107.69 105.92
C SER A 308 20.47 108.33 107.31
N ARG A 309 21.10 107.66 108.29
CA ARG A 309 21.13 108.13 109.71
C ARG A 309 22.50 108.07 110.48
N GLY A 310 23.67 108.31 109.88
CA GLY A 310 24.98 108.37 110.61
C GLY A 310 25.90 109.57 110.26
N MET A 311 26.68 110.08 111.23
CA MET A 311 27.55 111.29 111.20
C MET A 311 28.90 111.05 110.46
N SER A 312 29.53 112.09 109.90
CA SER A 312 30.68 112.00 108.95
C SER A 312 32.07 111.87 109.61
N PRO A 313 33.00 111.09 108.99
CA PRO A 313 34.29 110.70 109.58
C PRO A 313 35.34 111.83 109.71
N GLU A 314 35.22 112.95 108.98
CA GLU A 314 36.22 114.04 109.10
C GLU A 314 36.13 114.80 110.43
N ILE A 315 34.95 114.82 111.05
CA ILE A 315 34.69 115.55 112.30
C ILE A 315 35.30 114.81 113.50
N SER A 316 35.34 113.47 113.47
CA SER A 316 35.92 112.68 114.57
C SER A 316 37.44 112.86 114.69
N ALA A 317 38.13 113.00 113.56
CA ALA A 317 39.59 113.20 113.51
C ALA A 317 40.05 114.58 114.05
N LEU A 318 39.20 115.60 113.97
CA LEU A 318 39.48 116.92 114.55
C LEU A 318 39.38 116.88 116.09
N MET A 319 38.34 116.22 116.61
CA MET A 319 38.09 116.15 118.05
C MET A 319 39.20 115.40 118.79
N ARG A 320 39.78 114.35 118.20
CA ARG A 320 40.96 113.64 118.74
C ARG A 320 42.17 114.54 118.94
N ARG A 321 42.50 115.36 117.94
CA ARG A 321 43.68 116.24 118.01
C ARG A 321 43.57 117.29 119.11
N LEU A 322 42.37 117.82 119.34
CA LEU A 322 42.10 118.75 120.43
C LEU A 322 42.22 118.06 121.80
N ALA A 323 41.75 116.81 121.88
CA ALA A 323 41.85 115.97 123.07
C ALA A 323 43.31 115.69 123.45
N ASP A 324 44.20 115.41 122.49
CA ASP A 324 45.64 115.15 122.68
C ASP A 324 46.47 116.41 122.99
N ALA A 325 45.97 117.62 122.68
CA ALA A 325 46.68 118.89 122.90
C ALA A 325 46.41 119.59 124.24
N GLY A 326 45.49 119.10 125.06
CA GLY A 326 45.22 119.60 126.41
C GLY A 326 43.99 120.50 126.49
N GLN A 327 43.25 120.61 125.40
CA GLN A 327 42.30 121.70 125.18
C GLN A 327 40.83 121.30 125.34
N LEU A 328 40.55 120.09 125.80
CA LEU A 328 39.20 119.66 126.15
C LEU A 328 39.02 119.69 127.67
N ASP A 329 38.00 120.40 128.11
CA ASP A 329 37.53 120.39 129.49
C ASP A 329 36.56 119.22 129.74
N ALA A 330 36.18 119.02 131.00
CA ALA A 330 35.31 117.92 131.40
C ALA A 330 33.91 117.99 130.74
N ASP A 331 33.39 119.19 130.49
CA ASP A 331 32.08 119.37 129.85
C ASP A 331 32.13 118.97 128.36
N ALA A 332 33.24 119.25 127.66
CA ALA A 332 33.43 118.84 126.28
C ALA A 332 33.48 117.30 126.13
N PHE A 333 34.10 116.57 127.06
CA PHE A 333 34.09 115.11 127.00
C PHE A 333 32.69 114.51 127.23
N SER A 334 31.89 115.08 128.14
CA SER A 334 30.53 114.60 128.40
C SER A 334 29.60 114.75 127.18
N ALA A 335 29.74 115.83 126.42
CA ALA A 335 28.87 116.11 125.28
C ALA A 335 29.13 115.23 124.05
N ILE A 336 30.37 114.79 123.82
CA ILE A 336 30.79 114.18 122.55
C ILE A 336 31.33 112.75 122.72
N GLY A 337 31.70 112.36 123.94
CA GLY A 337 32.39 111.10 124.24
C GLY A 337 31.68 109.86 123.68
N THR A 338 30.41 109.64 123.99
CA THR A 338 29.64 108.45 123.57
C THR A 338 29.43 108.34 122.06
N SER A 339 29.39 109.48 121.35
CA SER A 339 29.24 109.49 119.90
C SER A 339 30.52 109.08 119.17
N LEU A 340 31.67 109.14 119.86
CA LEU A 340 32.98 108.79 119.33
C LEU A 340 33.48 107.42 119.79
N ASP A 341 32.83 106.78 120.75
CA ASP A 341 33.28 105.52 121.37
C ASP A 341 33.50 104.37 120.36
N HIS A 342 32.71 104.31 119.28
CA HIS A 342 32.88 103.30 118.22
C HIS A 342 34.11 103.54 117.34
N GLU A 343 34.52 104.79 117.16
CA GLU A 343 35.63 105.18 116.29
C GLU A 343 36.96 105.31 117.04
N VAL A 344 36.94 105.20 118.37
CA VAL A 344 38.14 105.42 119.20
C VAL A 344 38.84 104.11 119.54
N PRO A 345 39.93 103.71 118.86
CA PRO A 345 40.76 102.60 119.31
C PRO A 345 41.41 102.88 120.67
N VAL A 346 41.58 101.83 121.47
CA VAL A 346 42.37 101.81 122.71
C VAL A 346 43.84 102.02 122.35
N PRO A 347 44.63 102.81 123.12
CA PRO A 347 46.05 103.02 122.84
C PRO A 347 46.79 101.68 122.75
N SER A 348 47.66 101.50 121.76
CA SER A 348 48.35 100.21 121.58
C SER A 348 49.59 100.03 122.45
N ARG A 349 50.01 101.07 123.20
CA ARG A 349 51.20 101.05 124.06
C ARG A 349 51.00 101.91 125.29
N CYS A 350 51.53 101.48 126.43
CA CYS A 350 51.56 102.24 127.65
C CYS A 350 52.60 103.38 127.55
N PRO A 351 52.32 104.59 128.06
CA PRO A 351 53.30 105.67 128.08
C PRO A 351 54.44 105.46 129.10
N ARG A 352 54.28 104.55 130.08
CA ARG A 352 55.26 104.30 131.17
C ARG A 352 56.12 103.05 131.01
N CYS A 353 55.62 102.01 130.35
CA CYS A 353 56.35 100.79 130.02
C CYS A 353 55.99 100.35 128.59
N ASP A 354 56.67 99.33 128.03
CA ASP A 354 56.37 98.82 126.69
C ASP A 354 55.13 97.88 126.63
N GLY A 355 54.32 97.82 127.69
CA GLY A 355 53.13 96.96 127.79
C GLY A 355 51.92 97.45 126.99
N GLU A 356 51.03 96.54 126.60
CA GLU A 356 49.78 96.84 125.90
C GLU A 356 48.66 97.13 126.92
N PRO A 357 48.02 98.32 126.89
CA PRO A 357 46.97 98.65 127.84
C PRO A 357 45.61 98.08 127.40
N GLU A 358 44.82 97.65 128.39
CA GLU A 358 43.51 97.05 128.17
C GLU A 358 42.41 98.02 128.59
N LEU A 359 41.28 97.99 127.86
CA LEU A 359 40.09 98.75 128.20
C LEU A 359 39.12 97.86 128.96
N SER A 360 38.87 98.20 130.22
CA SER A 360 37.79 97.61 131.00
C SER A 360 36.55 98.50 130.95
N HIS A 361 35.37 97.87 130.97
CA HIS A 361 34.09 98.57 131.07
C HIS A 361 33.29 97.93 132.21
N GLY A 362 33.04 98.71 133.25
CA GLY A 362 32.23 98.32 134.39
C GLY A 362 31.14 99.35 134.68
N ASP A 363 30.33 99.09 135.70
CA ASP A 363 29.20 99.97 136.06
C ASP A 363 29.63 101.42 136.41
N ASN A 364 30.90 101.61 136.79
CA ASN A 364 31.48 102.93 137.10
C ASN A 364 32.07 103.65 135.87
N GLY A 365 32.03 103.04 134.68
CA GLY A 365 32.50 103.62 133.42
C GLY A 365 33.57 102.78 132.72
N PHE A 366 34.24 103.42 131.76
CA PHE A 366 35.38 102.90 131.02
C PHE A 366 36.69 103.27 131.72
N GLU A 367 37.59 102.31 131.89
CA GLU A 367 38.93 102.53 132.40
C GLU A 367 39.95 101.89 131.46
N VAL A 368 41.04 102.61 131.17
CA VAL A 368 42.18 102.04 130.47
C VAL A 368 43.30 101.84 131.49
N SER A 369 43.80 100.62 131.61
CA SER A 369 44.87 100.27 132.55
C SER A 369 45.94 99.41 131.88
N CYS A 370 47.19 99.58 132.32
CA CYS A 370 48.30 98.75 131.90
C CYS A 370 48.60 97.69 132.96
N PRO A 371 48.37 96.39 132.67
CA PRO A 371 48.57 95.32 133.64
C PRO A 371 50.04 95.10 134.02
N GLU A 372 51.01 95.65 133.27
CA GLU A 372 52.43 95.46 133.54
C GLU A 372 53.04 96.45 134.55
N CYS A 373 52.53 97.69 134.62
CA CYS A 373 53.10 98.74 135.47
C CYS A 373 52.10 99.40 136.42
N ASP A 374 50.86 98.88 136.49
CA ASP A 374 49.75 99.42 137.30
C ASP A 374 49.41 100.90 137.01
N HIS A 375 49.79 101.41 135.84
CA HIS A 375 49.36 102.72 135.37
C HIS A 375 47.91 102.65 134.87
N ALA A 376 47.03 103.55 135.31
CA ALA A 376 45.62 103.54 134.95
C ALA A 376 45.05 104.96 134.83
N SER A 377 44.08 105.16 133.93
CA SER A 377 43.38 106.43 133.76
C SER A 377 42.36 106.74 134.86
N GLY A 378 41.95 105.73 135.63
CA GLY A 378 40.70 105.75 136.38
C GLY A 378 39.47 105.58 135.48
N PHE A 379 38.30 105.46 136.10
CA PHE A 379 37.01 105.28 135.42
C PHE A 379 36.42 106.59 134.88
N TRP A 380 36.00 106.59 133.61
CA TRP A 380 35.40 107.72 132.92
C TRP A 380 34.14 107.31 132.11
N PRO A 381 33.17 108.22 131.88
CA PRO A 381 31.87 107.87 131.27
C PRO A 381 31.93 107.46 129.79
N SER A 382 32.99 107.80 129.07
CA SER A 382 33.16 107.44 127.66
C SER A 382 34.49 106.77 127.41
N ARG A 383 34.52 105.82 126.47
CA ARG A 383 35.74 105.15 126.02
C ARG A 383 36.72 106.17 125.41
N PHE A 384 36.21 107.19 124.71
CA PHE A 384 37.03 108.27 124.19
C PHE A 384 37.82 109.00 125.29
N GLU A 385 37.14 109.42 126.35
CA GLU A 385 37.74 110.15 127.46
C GLU A 385 38.75 109.30 128.24
N ALA A 386 38.39 108.05 128.57
CA ALA A 386 39.28 107.11 129.28
C ALA A 386 40.61 106.91 128.53
N ALA A 387 40.53 106.71 127.20
CA ALA A 387 41.71 106.55 126.36
C ALA A 387 42.59 107.81 126.29
N THR A 388 41.99 109.01 126.32
CA THR A 388 42.78 110.25 126.23
C THR A 388 43.50 110.58 127.55
N ARG A 389 42.85 110.33 128.70
CA ARG A 389 43.44 110.53 130.03
C ARG A 389 44.62 109.59 130.27
N PHE A 390 44.46 108.31 129.88
CA PHE A 390 45.51 107.30 129.98
C PHE A 390 46.82 107.69 129.28
N ALA A 391 46.73 108.39 128.16
CA ALA A 391 47.89 108.80 127.38
C ALA A 391 48.66 110.00 127.96
N ARG A 392 48.10 110.70 128.96
CA ARG A 392 48.64 111.95 129.50
C ARG A 392 49.30 111.85 130.87
N ASP A 393 48.68 111.08 131.77
CA ASP A 393 49.21 110.81 133.12
C ASP A 393 50.26 109.69 133.06
#